data_AF-A0AAU4D7D0-F1
#
_entry.id   AF-A0AAU4D7D0-F1
#
_cell.length_a   1.000
_cell.length_b   1.000
_cell.length_c   1.000
_cell.angle_alpha   90.00
_cell.angle_beta   90.00
_cell.angle_gamma   90.00
#
_symmetry.space_group_name_H-M   'P 1'
#
loop_
_entity.id
_entity.type
_entity.pdbx_description
1 polymer ?
#
loop_
_entity_poly.entity_id
_entity_poly.type
_entity_poly.pdbx_seq_one_letter_code
_entity_poly.pdbx_strand_id
1 'polypeptide(L)'
;MDSEHVRRAIGEVATAYGLCKEPSNVAAGGQSCPLRFRCLGCEHVHTDVSYLPDLKAYLADLKAYLADLLRSREKLMSAFEADDWARSEAMPSEEEIRRVRRLINRVKADLDDLSAEDQAQIEQAVSMVRRGRTVMLGMPRVGQPLPDVRPWRPA
;
A
#
# COMPACT_ATOMS: atom_id res chain seq x y z
N MET A 1 17.00 -27.25 -2.42
CA MET A 1 16.45 -25.88 -2.46
C MET A 1 14.97 -25.82 -2.80
N ASP A 2 14.41 -26.74 -3.63
CA ASP A 2 12.96 -26.74 -3.90
C ASP A 2 12.08 -27.11 -2.70
N SER A 3 12.53 -28.01 -1.84
CA SER A 3 11.74 -28.49 -0.70
C SER A 3 11.50 -27.44 0.39
N GLU A 4 12.33 -26.41 0.48
CA GLU A 4 12.18 -25.32 1.44
C GLU A 4 11.21 -24.24 0.92
N HIS A 5 11.27 -23.92 -0.37
CA HIS A 5 10.31 -23.05 -1.04
C HIS A 5 8.90 -23.65 -1.06
N VAL A 6 8.77 -24.96 -1.28
CA VAL A 6 7.48 -25.67 -1.23
C VAL A 6 6.92 -25.71 0.19
N ARG A 7 7.75 -25.83 1.23
CA ARG A 7 7.29 -25.75 2.63
C ARG A 7 6.83 -24.35 3.02
N ARG A 8 7.48 -23.29 2.50
CA ARG A 8 7.05 -21.89 2.70
C ARG A 8 5.72 -21.57 2.01
N ALA A 9 5.43 -22.22 0.89
CA ALA A 9 4.18 -22.05 0.14
C ALA A 9 2.95 -22.66 0.84
N ILE A 10 3.14 -23.54 1.84
CA ILE A 10 2.04 -24.08 2.64
C ILE A 10 1.69 -23.06 3.72
N GLY A 11 0.62 -22.30 3.51
CA GLY A 11 0.13 -21.32 4.49
C GLY A 11 0.23 -19.86 4.07
N GLU A 12 0.64 -19.57 2.83
CA GLU A 12 0.78 -18.20 2.33
C GLU A 12 0.21 -18.04 0.92
N VAL A 13 -0.32 -16.86 0.61
CA VAL A 13 -0.79 -16.50 -0.74
C VAL A 13 -0.24 -15.15 -1.18
N ALA A 14 0.16 -15.05 -2.46
CA ALA A 14 0.67 -13.82 -3.02
C ALA A 14 -0.36 -12.68 -2.99
N THR A 15 0.11 -11.48 -2.64
CA THR A 15 -0.67 -10.24 -2.61
C THR A 15 0.13 -9.09 -3.21
N ALA A 16 -0.50 -7.91 -3.32
CA ALA A 16 0.23 -6.70 -3.68
C ALA A 16 1.30 -6.39 -2.62
N TYR A 17 2.56 -6.32 -3.07
CA TYR A 17 3.74 -6.01 -2.27
C TYR A 17 4.10 -7.03 -1.18
N GLY A 18 3.62 -8.28 -1.24
CA GLY A 18 3.96 -9.26 -0.21
C GLY A 18 3.12 -10.51 -0.23
N LEU A 19 3.12 -11.23 0.89
CA LEU A 19 2.44 -12.49 1.11
C LEU A 19 1.42 -12.35 2.23
N CYS A 20 0.24 -12.95 2.08
CA CYS A 20 -0.78 -12.99 3.11
C CYS A 20 -0.77 -14.36 3.80
N LYS A 21 -0.79 -14.34 5.15
CA LYS A 21 -0.81 -15.55 5.99
C LYS A 21 -2.16 -15.82 6.67
N GLU A 22 -3.19 -15.03 6.36
CA GLU A 22 -4.51 -15.19 6.97
C GLU A 22 -5.12 -16.53 6.54
N PRO A 23 -5.36 -17.49 7.47
CA PRO A 23 -5.73 -18.86 7.12
C PRO A 23 -6.95 -18.94 6.21
N SER A 24 -7.99 -18.15 6.47
CA SER A 24 -9.19 -18.17 5.64
C SER A 24 -8.95 -17.66 4.22
N ASN A 25 -8.09 -16.65 4.07
CA ASN A 25 -7.76 -16.10 2.75
C ASN A 25 -6.81 -17.03 1.98
N VAL A 26 -5.86 -17.66 2.68
CA VAL A 26 -4.95 -18.66 2.12
C VAL A 26 -5.73 -19.87 1.61
N ALA A 27 -6.68 -20.40 2.40
CA ALA A 27 -7.54 -21.50 1.98
C ALA A 27 -8.39 -21.15 0.74
N ALA A 28 -8.75 -19.87 0.58
CA ALA A 28 -9.47 -19.36 -0.58
C ALA A 28 -8.55 -18.94 -1.76
N GLY A 29 -7.25 -19.25 -1.72
CA GLY A 29 -6.31 -18.88 -2.79
C GLY A 29 -6.21 -17.36 -3.02
N GLY A 30 -6.42 -16.55 -1.97
CA GLY A 30 -6.31 -15.09 -2.03
C GLY A 30 -7.52 -14.36 -2.63
N GLN A 31 -8.60 -15.08 -2.92
CA GLN A 31 -9.78 -14.53 -3.62
C GLN A 31 -10.88 -14.03 -2.68
N SER A 32 -10.86 -14.39 -1.39
CA SER A 32 -11.91 -14.04 -0.43
C SER A 32 -11.61 -12.80 0.42
N CYS A 33 -10.39 -12.25 0.37
CA CYS A 33 -10.01 -11.14 1.24
C CYS A 33 -10.81 -9.86 0.94
N PRO A 34 -11.55 -9.30 1.92
CA PRO A 34 -12.25 -8.03 1.73
C PRO A 34 -11.29 -6.83 1.61
N LEU A 35 -10.04 -6.99 2.06
CA LEU A 35 -8.98 -5.99 1.96
C LEU A 35 -8.04 -6.22 0.78
N ARG A 36 -8.45 -7.03 -0.22
CA ARG A 36 -7.65 -7.23 -1.43
C ARG A 36 -7.27 -5.87 -2.05
N PHE A 37 -6.02 -5.75 -2.49
CA PHE A 37 -5.38 -4.51 -2.96
C PHE A 37 -5.10 -3.44 -1.90
N ARG A 38 -5.44 -3.69 -0.62
CA ARG A 38 -5.11 -2.82 0.53
C ARG A 38 -4.26 -3.56 1.58
N CYS A 39 -3.50 -4.56 1.14
CA CYS A 39 -2.84 -5.52 2.01
C CYS A 39 -1.82 -4.85 2.94
N LEU A 40 -1.10 -3.81 2.49
CA LEU A 40 -0.18 -3.02 3.33
C LEU A 40 -0.86 -2.31 4.52
N GLY A 41 -2.20 -2.26 4.57
CA GLY A 41 -2.97 -1.82 5.73
C GLY A 41 -3.41 -2.94 6.69
N CYS A 42 -3.18 -4.20 6.33
CA CYS A 42 -3.56 -5.38 7.11
C CYS A 42 -2.39 -5.84 8.01
N GLU A 43 -2.67 -6.61 9.05
CA GLU A 43 -1.64 -7.25 9.90
C GLU A 43 -1.17 -8.60 9.36
N HIS A 44 -2.00 -9.28 8.57
CA HIS A 44 -1.70 -10.59 8.00
C HIS A 44 -0.80 -10.53 6.76
N VAL A 45 -0.46 -9.34 6.29
CA VAL A 45 0.50 -9.17 5.19
C VAL A 45 1.91 -9.18 5.76
N HIS A 46 2.80 -9.85 5.05
CA HIS A 46 4.22 -9.79 5.29
C HIS A 46 4.93 -9.46 3.97
N THR A 47 5.76 -8.43 3.99
CA THR A 47 6.60 -8.06 2.86
C THR A 47 7.98 -8.65 3.05
N ASP A 48 8.59 -9.15 1.96
CA ASP A 48 9.97 -9.60 1.95
C ASP A 48 10.86 -8.66 1.11
N VAL A 49 12.17 -8.86 1.21
CA VAL A 49 13.19 -8.04 0.53
C VAL A 49 13.07 -8.02 -0.99
N SER A 50 12.40 -9.00 -1.61
CA SER A 50 12.21 -9.04 -3.06
C SER A 50 11.30 -7.91 -3.57
N TYR A 51 10.50 -7.30 -2.69
CA TYR A 51 9.63 -6.15 -2.99
C TYR A 51 10.29 -4.80 -2.70
N LEU A 52 11.54 -4.76 -2.24
CA LEU A 52 12.27 -3.54 -1.90
C LEU A 52 12.15 -2.42 -2.97
N PRO A 53 12.36 -2.68 -4.28
CA PRO A 53 12.22 -1.63 -5.30
C PRO A 53 10.79 -1.08 -5.41
N ASP A 54 9.78 -1.94 -5.32
CA ASP A 54 8.38 -1.51 -5.42
C ASP A 54 7.94 -0.73 -4.19
N LEU A 55 8.41 -1.12 -3.00
CA LEU A 55 8.13 -0.41 -1.76
C LEU A 55 8.75 0.99 -1.76
N LYS A 56 9.97 1.16 -2.29
CA LYS A 56 10.60 2.47 -2.45
C LYS A 56 9.82 3.36 -3.43
N ALA A 57 9.41 2.82 -4.57
CA ALA A 57 8.56 3.54 -5.53
C ALA A 57 7.23 3.95 -4.89
N TYR A 58 6.57 3.01 -4.21
CA TYR A 58 5.31 3.28 -3.52
C TYR A 58 5.44 4.33 -2.42
N LEU A 59 6.52 4.28 -1.64
CA LEU A 59 6.81 5.30 -0.63
C LEU A 59 7.00 6.68 -1.25
N ALA A 60 7.68 6.77 -2.40
CA ALA A 60 7.84 8.03 -3.14
C ALA A 60 6.48 8.58 -3.60
N ASP A 61 5.63 7.73 -4.17
CA ASP A 61 4.27 8.09 -4.60
C ASP A 61 3.40 8.58 -3.43
N LEU A 62 3.44 7.89 -2.28
CA LEU A 62 2.70 8.29 -1.08
C LEU A 62 3.17 9.65 -0.54
N LYS A 63 4.48 9.92 -0.55
CA LYS A 63 5.03 11.20 -0.11
C LYS A 63 4.61 12.33 -1.04
N ALA A 64 4.65 12.11 -2.36
CA ALA A 64 4.19 13.07 -3.35
C ALA A 64 2.69 13.37 -3.14
N TYR A 65 1.89 12.31 -3.00
CA TYR A 65 0.45 12.44 -2.75
C TYR A 65 0.14 13.20 -1.45
N LEU A 66 0.84 12.90 -0.35
CA LEU A 66 0.71 13.65 0.90
C LEU A 66 1.05 15.14 0.72
N ALA A 67 2.11 15.45 -0.02
CA ALA A 67 2.48 16.84 -0.31
C ALA A 67 1.39 17.56 -1.11
N ASP A 68 0.75 16.88 -2.05
CA ASP A 68 -0.35 17.44 -2.84
C ASP A 68 -1.61 17.67 -2.01
N LEU A 69 -1.99 16.74 -1.13
CA LEU A 69 -3.10 16.92 -0.19
C LEU A 69 -2.91 18.15 0.69
N LEU A 70 -1.72 18.30 1.27
CA LEU A 70 -1.39 19.43 2.15
C LEU A 70 -1.39 20.75 1.37
N ARG A 71 -0.84 20.76 0.15
CA ARG A 71 -0.83 21.94 -0.72
C ARG A 71 -2.23 22.35 -1.16
N SER A 72 -3.09 21.38 -1.50
CA SER A 72 -4.48 21.62 -1.86
C SER A 72 -5.25 22.22 -0.68
N ARG A 73 -5.07 21.67 0.52
CA ARG A 73 -5.69 22.20 1.74
C ARG A 73 -5.26 23.63 2.03
N GLU A 74 -3.96 23.92 1.96
CA GLU A 74 -3.43 25.28 2.18
C GLU A 74 -4.05 26.28 1.19
N LYS A 75 -4.07 25.93 -0.10
CA LYS A 75 -4.68 26.77 -1.14
C LYS A 75 -6.15 27.06 -0.86
N LEU A 76 -6.92 26.06 -0.43
CA LEU A 76 -8.34 26.20 -0.12
C LEU A 76 -8.59 27.00 1.16
N MET A 77 -7.72 26.87 2.16
CA MET A 77 -7.77 27.71 3.37
C MET A 77 -7.47 29.18 3.07
N SER A 78 -6.62 29.45 2.08
CA SER A 78 -6.31 30.81 1.59
C SER A 78 -7.28 31.34 0.54
N ALA A 79 -8.26 30.54 0.09
CA ALA A 79 -9.15 30.93 -0.98
C ALA A 79 -10.19 31.97 -0.52
N PHE A 80 -10.65 32.76 -1.49
CA PHE A 80 -11.71 33.78 -1.39
C PHE A 80 -12.98 33.29 -0.69
N GLU A 81 -13.83 34.23 -0.24
CA GLU A 81 -15.09 33.91 0.42
C GLU A 81 -15.91 32.91 -0.41
N ALA A 82 -16.11 31.74 0.17
CA ALA A 82 -16.89 30.65 -0.37
C ALA A 82 -17.75 30.09 0.77
N ASP A 83 -18.94 29.61 0.42
CA ASP A 83 -19.85 29.01 1.39
C ASP A 83 -19.18 27.83 2.13
N ASP A 84 -19.52 27.66 3.41
CA ASP A 84 -18.97 26.62 4.27
C ASP A 84 -19.10 25.21 3.68
N TRP A 85 -20.23 24.93 3.04
CA TRP A 85 -20.49 23.62 2.45
C TRP A 85 -19.50 23.33 1.30
N ALA A 86 -19.25 24.31 0.42
CA ALA A 86 -18.34 24.16 -0.72
C ALA A 86 -16.88 24.01 -0.26
N ARG A 87 -16.49 24.74 0.80
CA ARG A 87 -15.19 24.57 1.44
C ARG A 87 -15.03 23.18 2.05
N SER A 88 -16.07 22.68 2.72
CA SER A 88 -16.03 21.37 3.37
C SER A 88 -15.93 20.21 2.38
N GLU A 89 -16.63 20.28 1.24
CA GLU A 89 -16.57 19.24 0.20
C GLU A 89 -15.25 19.26 -0.59
N ALA A 90 -14.71 20.45 -0.87
CA ALA A 90 -13.46 20.58 -1.60
C ALA A 90 -12.23 20.25 -0.75
N MET A 91 -12.33 20.38 0.59
CA MET A 91 -11.20 20.19 1.48
C MET A 91 -10.76 18.72 1.51
N PRO A 92 -9.47 18.43 1.29
CA PRO A 92 -8.92 17.09 1.50
C PRO A 92 -9.24 16.58 2.91
N SER A 93 -9.67 15.32 3.01
CA SER A 93 -10.10 14.75 4.30
C SER A 93 -8.93 14.56 5.27
N GLU A 94 -9.12 14.95 6.53
CA GLU A 94 -8.17 14.65 7.60
C GLU A 94 -7.90 13.15 7.77
N GLU A 95 -8.90 12.30 7.53
CA GLU A 95 -8.72 10.84 7.60
C GLU A 95 -7.84 10.32 6.47
N GLU A 96 -7.93 10.92 5.29
CA GLU A 96 -7.06 10.56 4.17
C GLU A 96 -5.61 10.92 4.47
N ILE A 97 -5.34 12.13 4.94
CA ILE A 97 -4.00 12.58 5.36
C ILE A 97 -3.43 11.64 6.44
N ARG A 98 -4.24 11.31 7.45
CA ARG A 98 -3.86 10.41 8.54
C ARG A 98 -3.53 9.01 8.04
N ARG A 99 -4.33 8.48 7.12
CA ARG A 99 -4.12 7.16 6.51
C ARG A 99 -2.82 7.11 5.72
N VAL A 100 -2.56 8.11 4.88
CA VAL A 100 -1.33 8.19 4.07
C VAL A 100 -0.09 8.28 4.98
N ARG A 101 -0.15 9.09 6.05
CA ARG A 101 0.94 9.19 7.03
C ARG A 101 1.23 7.84 7.72
N ARG A 102 0.19 7.12 8.15
CA ARG A 102 0.37 5.77 8.76
C ARG A 102 1.04 4.81 7.79
N LEU A 103 0.63 4.83 6.53
CA LEU A 103 1.17 3.95 5.51
C LEU A 103 2.62 4.28 5.16
N ILE A 104 2.97 5.58 5.06
CA ILE A 104 4.36 6.02 4.92
C ILE A 104 5.21 5.47 6.08
N ASN A 105 4.74 5.63 7.32
CA ASN A 105 5.51 5.19 8.49
C ASN A 105 5.71 3.67 8.50
N ARG A 106 4.68 2.89 8.14
CA ARG A 106 4.80 1.44 8.02
C ARG A 106 5.82 1.03 6.95
N VAL A 107 5.69 1.56 5.74
CA VAL A 107 6.62 1.21 4.65
C VAL A 107 8.04 1.66 4.97
N LYS A 108 8.22 2.81 5.64
CA LYS A 108 9.54 3.23 6.11
C LYS A 108 10.11 2.27 7.15
N ALA A 109 9.32 1.84 8.13
CA ALA A 109 9.76 0.86 9.12
C ALA A 109 10.21 -0.44 8.45
N ASP A 110 9.46 -0.93 7.47
CA ASP A 110 9.83 -2.14 6.70
C ASP A 110 11.14 -1.97 5.90
N LEU A 111 11.51 -0.73 5.54
CA LEU A 111 12.71 -0.41 4.76
C LEU A 111 13.94 -0.08 5.62
N ASP A 112 13.73 0.49 6.81
CA ASP A 112 14.79 0.98 7.69
C ASP A 112 15.57 -0.18 8.38
N ASP A 113 15.09 -1.42 8.26
CA ASP A 113 15.77 -2.63 8.75
C ASP A 113 17.05 -3.00 7.97
N LEU A 114 17.35 -2.33 6.85
CA LEU A 114 18.49 -2.63 5.97
C LEU A 114 19.43 -1.43 5.82
N SER A 115 20.74 -1.69 5.80
CA SER A 115 21.73 -0.64 5.49
C SER A 115 21.61 -0.19 4.03
N ALA A 116 22.12 1.01 3.71
CA ALA A 116 22.11 1.51 2.34
C ALA A 116 22.89 0.60 1.35
N GLU A 117 23.94 -0.07 1.84
CA GLU A 117 24.72 -1.03 1.07
C GLU A 117 23.92 -2.31 0.79
N ASP A 118 23.28 -2.88 1.81
CA ASP A 118 22.41 -4.04 1.66
C ASP A 118 21.25 -3.75 0.70
N GLN A 119 20.66 -2.57 0.83
CA GLN A 119 19.58 -2.15 -0.07
C GLN A 119 20.05 -2.08 -1.53
N ALA A 120 21.23 -1.53 -1.79
CA ALA A 120 21.78 -1.45 -3.15
C ALA A 120 22.07 -2.85 -3.73
N GLN A 121 22.62 -3.76 -2.91
CA GLN A 121 22.89 -5.13 -3.33
C GLN A 121 21.60 -5.91 -3.61
N ILE A 122 20.59 -5.77 -2.75
CA ILE A 122 19.27 -6.38 -2.93
C ILE A 122 18.61 -5.85 -4.22
N GLU A 123 18.63 -4.54 -4.44
CA GLU A 123 18.07 -3.95 -5.67
C GLU A 123 18.75 -4.51 -6.92
N GLN A 124 20.08 -4.64 -6.90
CA GLN A 124 20.82 -5.22 -8.01
C GLN A 124 20.41 -6.68 -8.24
N ALA A 125 20.36 -7.50 -7.18
CA ALA A 125 19.95 -8.91 -7.27
C ALA A 125 18.51 -9.07 -7.76
N VAL A 126 17.58 -8.26 -7.22
CA VAL A 126 16.17 -8.27 -7.62
C VAL A 126 16.00 -7.84 -9.07
N SER A 127 16.76 -6.85 -9.55
CA SER A 127 16.70 -6.41 -10.94
C SER A 127 17.11 -7.51 -11.92
N MET A 128 18.07 -8.37 -11.54
CA MET A 128 18.48 -9.51 -12.35
C MET A 128 17.38 -10.58 -12.41
N VAL A 129 16.72 -10.87 -11.28
CA VAL A 129 15.67 -11.89 -11.20
C VAL A 129 14.37 -11.42 -11.88
N ARG A 130 13.99 -10.15 -11.72
CA ARG A 130 12.74 -9.59 -12.27
C ARG A 130 12.72 -9.46 -13.78
N ARG A 131 13.88 -9.40 -14.45
CA ARG A 131 13.94 -9.51 -15.93
C ARG A 131 13.27 -10.80 -16.45
N GLY A 132 13.14 -11.84 -15.62
CA GLY A 132 12.44 -13.09 -15.95
C GLY A 132 11.00 -13.19 -15.41
N ARG A 133 10.51 -12.24 -14.59
CA ARG A 133 9.19 -12.28 -13.94
C ARG A 133 8.43 -10.97 -14.17
N THR A 134 7.75 -10.86 -15.30
CA THR A 134 6.75 -9.80 -15.51
C THR A 134 5.49 -10.14 -14.71
N VAL A 135 5.46 -9.77 -13.42
CA VAL A 135 4.21 -9.77 -12.65
C VAL A 135 3.58 -8.39 -12.83
N MET A 136 2.45 -8.35 -13.52
CA MET A 136 1.57 -7.19 -13.49
C MET A 136 1.05 -7.06 -12.05
N LEU A 137 1.75 -6.27 -11.23
CA LEU A 137 1.16 -5.69 -10.04
C LEU A 137 0.01 -4.85 -10.57
N GLY A 138 -1.22 -5.39 -10.49
CA GLY A 138 -2.45 -4.71 -10.88
C GLY A 138 -2.70 -3.56 -9.92
N MET A 139 -1.81 -2.55 -9.97
CA MET A 139 -1.83 -1.38 -9.13
C MET A 139 -3.15 -0.67 -9.40
N PRO A 140 -4.06 -0.57 -8.41
CA PRO A 140 -4.89 0.60 -8.39
C PRO A 140 -3.90 1.76 -8.26
N ARG A 141 -3.80 2.61 -9.30
CA ARG A 141 -3.25 3.96 -9.10
C ARG A 141 -3.90 4.49 -7.82
N VAL A 142 -3.13 5.12 -6.93
CA VAL A 142 -3.71 5.82 -5.78
C VAL A 142 -4.85 6.68 -6.33
N GLY A 143 -6.06 6.20 -6.13
CA GLY A 143 -7.14 6.39 -7.08
C GLY A 143 -8.39 6.48 -6.27
N GLN A 144 -8.75 7.74 -6.05
CA GLN A 144 -9.95 8.31 -5.48
C GLN A 144 -10.54 7.59 -4.25
N PRO A 145 -10.77 8.30 -3.14
CA PRO A 145 -11.53 7.73 -2.04
C PRO A 145 -12.86 7.20 -2.59
N LEU A 146 -13.05 5.88 -2.51
CA LEU A 146 -14.36 5.29 -2.71
C LEU A 146 -15.28 5.94 -1.67
N PRO A 147 -16.49 6.41 -2.06
CA PRO A 147 -17.45 6.95 -1.11
C PRO A 147 -17.70 5.92 -0.01
N ASP A 148 -17.91 6.41 1.21
CA ASP A 148 -18.15 5.62 2.41
C ASP A 148 -19.47 4.85 2.25
N VAL A 149 -19.43 3.70 1.56
CA VAL A 149 -20.58 2.80 1.43
C VAL A 149 -20.73 2.10 2.76
N ARG A 150 -21.46 2.72 3.68
CA ARG A 150 -22.00 2.02 4.85
C ARG A 150 -22.93 0.92 4.34
N PRO A 151 -22.66 -0.36 4.61
CA PRO A 151 -23.66 -1.39 4.35
C PRO A 151 -24.84 -1.14 5.29
N TRP A 152 -25.96 -0.70 4.71
CA TRP A 152 -27.24 -0.65 5.39
C TRP A 152 -27.59 -2.05 5.90
N ARG A 153 -27.83 -2.17 7.22
CA ARG A 153 -28.45 -3.35 7.82
C ARG A 153 -29.95 -3.09 7.97
N PRO A 154 -30.84 -3.90 7.39
CA PRO A 154 -32.22 -3.94 7.83
C PRO A 154 -32.31 -4.53 9.24
N ALA A 155 -33.28 -4.03 10.02
CA ALA A 155 -33.67 -4.55 11.33
C ALA A 155 -34.39 -5.89 11.23
#